data_AF-A0A671L561-F1
#
_entry.id   AF-A0A671L561-F1
#
_cell.length_a   1.000
_cell.length_b   1.000
_cell.length_c   1.000
_cell.angle_alpha   90.00
_cell.angle_beta   90.00
_cell.angle_gamma   90.00
#
_symmetry.space_group_name_H-M   'P 1'
#
loop_
_entity.id
_entity.type
_entity.pdbx_description
1 polymer ?
#
loop_
_entity_poly.entity_id
_entity_poly.type
_entity_poly.pdbx_seq_one_letter_code
_entity_poly.pdbx_strand_id
1 'polypeptide(L)'
;CCCTVGLSNSPNSTSSGFSSEESVVRSFYSEFGISLDGYSRLQQAVYWDGPDRSITNVSTSTSPAHTTFNIENLKESYQTGEELFVTVHAKDFDSKSKSYGGDFFQAKLFWSKTKASVFGEVVDLLNGSYSVRFLLPWVGEAQVAVRLIHSSEAVQVLKHHRDTDSDRVYFYGFYEGPGPNKTRLSEAVMCNVKWDKNGLEHMGTGDCCCEYKDPRTEEIWRCQRPKSLPCSARVYHSMGGYRNRFRVNFSLESTVNK
;
A
#
# COMPACT_ATOMS: atom_id res chain seq x y z
N CYS A 1 -34.35 -2.35 18.89
CA CYS A 1 -34.67 -3.78 19.08
C CYS A 1 -33.38 -4.54 19.39
N CYS A 2 -33.24 -5.06 20.61
CA CYS A 2 -32.18 -6.02 20.93
C CYS A 2 -32.51 -7.37 20.31
N CYS A 3 -31.51 -8.05 19.76
CA CYS A 3 -31.53 -9.49 19.58
C CYS A 3 -30.20 -10.07 20.10
N THR A 4 -30.29 -10.78 21.22
CA THR A 4 -29.35 -11.78 21.70
C THR A 4 -29.71 -13.13 21.08
N VAL A 5 -28.74 -13.87 20.54
CA VAL A 5 -28.89 -15.29 20.21
C VAL A 5 -27.69 -16.04 20.78
N GLY A 6 -27.99 -17.04 21.62
CA GLY A 6 -27.01 -17.89 22.28
C GLY A 6 -26.47 -19.00 21.39
N LEU A 7 -25.26 -19.47 21.70
CA LEU A 7 -24.64 -20.63 21.07
C LEU A 7 -24.40 -21.73 22.13
N SER A 8 -24.85 -22.93 21.81
CA SER A 8 -24.62 -24.17 22.56
C SER A 8 -23.31 -24.84 22.15
N ASN A 9 -22.57 -25.38 23.12
CA ASN A 9 -21.40 -26.22 22.91
C ASN A 9 -21.77 -27.70 22.73
N SER A 10 -21.08 -28.38 21.80
CA SER A 10 -20.35 -29.63 22.07
C SER A 10 -19.53 -30.10 20.87
N PRO A 11 -18.51 -30.96 21.09
CA PRO A 11 -17.22 -30.85 20.42
C PRO A 11 -17.09 -31.78 19.21
N ASN A 12 -16.15 -31.47 18.33
CA ASN A 12 -15.37 -32.52 17.68
C ASN A 12 -13.97 -32.01 17.33
N SER A 13 -13.00 -32.75 17.85
CA SER A 13 -11.59 -32.69 17.50
C SER A 13 -11.38 -33.11 16.06
N THR A 14 -10.67 -32.27 15.29
CA THR A 14 -9.86 -32.75 14.18
C THR A 14 -8.64 -31.87 14.08
N SER A 15 -7.48 -32.48 14.29
CA SER A 15 -6.16 -31.91 14.07
C SER A 15 -6.01 -31.48 12.61
N SER A 16 -5.74 -30.21 12.36
CA SER A 16 -5.18 -29.74 11.10
C SER A 16 -3.79 -29.18 11.35
N GLY A 17 -2.80 -29.75 10.67
CA GLY A 17 -1.41 -29.31 10.73
C GLY A 17 -1.30 -27.82 10.42
N PHE A 18 -0.57 -27.11 11.27
CA PHE A 18 -0.20 -25.72 11.05
C PHE A 18 0.61 -25.62 9.76
N SER A 19 0.20 -24.74 8.84
CA SER A 19 1.04 -24.38 7.70
C SER A 19 2.26 -23.63 8.22
N SER A 20 3.43 -23.87 7.60
CA SER A 20 4.68 -23.22 7.98
C SER A 20 4.60 -21.69 7.88
N GLU A 21 3.81 -21.17 6.94
CA GLU A 21 3.59 -19.73 6.72
C GLU A 21 2.91 -19.04 7.92
N GLU A 22 1.88 -19.64 8.53
CA GLU A 22 1.21 -19.06 9.71
C GLU A 22 2.13 -19.00 10.94
N SER A 23 3.02 -19.98 11.08
CA SER A 23 3.95 -20.06 12.21
C SER A 23 5.03 -18.98 12.17
N VAL A 24 5.49 -18.63 10.97
CA VAL A 24 6.49 -17.59 10.72
C VAL A 24 5.90 -16.21 10.94
N VAL A 25 4.70 -15.95 10.40
CA VAL A 25 3.98 -14.69 10.59
C VAL A 25 3.75 -14.43 12.09
N ARG A 26 3.37 -15.46 12.86
CA ARG A 26 3.26 -15.35 14.32
C ARG A 26 4.59 -14.98 15.00
N SER A 27 5.71 -15.55 14.56
CA SER A 27 7.04 -15.31 15.13
C SER A 27 7.48 -13.85 14.97
N PHE A 28 7.44 -13.33 13.74
CA PHE A 28 8.00 -12.01 13.42
C PHE A 28 7.25 -10.85 14.11
N TYR A 29 5.92 -10.86 14.10
CA TYR A 29 5.13 -9.74 14.64
C TYR A 29 5.00 -9.77 16.17
N SER A 30 5.11 -10.96 16.78
CA SER A 30 5.13 -11.09 18.24
C SER A 30 6.32 -10.34 18.87
N GLU A 31 7.45 -10.28 18.17
CA GLU A 31 8.67 -9.58 18.61
C GLU A 31 8.49 -8.05 18.60
N PHE A 32 7.62 -7.52 17.74
CA PHE A 32 7.19 -6.12 17.75
C PHE A 32 6.03 -5.83 18.72
N GLY A 33 5.61 -6.82 19.51
CA GLY A 33 4.49 -6.70 20.45
C GLY A 33 3.12 -6.60 19.76
N ILE A 34 3.02 -6.98 18.48
CA ILE A 34 1.77 -6.96 17.72
C ILE A 34 1.19 -8.37 17.72
N SER A 35 -0.01 -8.53 18.29
CA SER A 35 -0.72 -9.80 18.22
C SER A 35 -1.10 -10.12 16.76
N LEU A 36 -1.32 -11.40 16.44
CA LEU A 36 -1.76 -11.79 15.10
C LEU A 36 -3.06 -11.06 14.69
N ASP A 37 -3.99 -10.91 15.62
CA ASP A 37 -5.21 -10.11 15.42
C ASP A 37 -4.90 -8.64 15.16
N GLY A 38 -3.98 -8.05 15.92
CA GLY A 38 -3.51 -6.68 15.71
C GLY A 38 -2.88 -6.50 14.32
N TYR A 39 -2.13 -7.49 13.85
CA TYR A 39 -1.54 -7.48 12.52
C TYR A 39 -2.62 -7.57 11.42
N SER A 40 -3.59 -8.48 11.54
CA SER A 40 -4.70 -8.57 10.59
C SER A 40 -5.52 -7.28 10.53
N ARG A 41 -5.73 -6.63 11.68
CA ARG A 41 -6.39 -5.32 11.75
C ARG A 41 -5.58 -4.22 11.09
N LEU A 42 -4.26 -4.22 11.24
CA LEU A 42 -3.38 -3.29 10.53
C LEU A 42 -3.43 -3.53 9.02
N GLN A 43 -3.39 -4.78 8.58
CA GLN A 43 -3.52 -5.13 7.16
C GLN A 43 -4.84 -4.64 6.58
N GLN A 44 -5.95 -4.83 7.29
CA GLN A 44 -7.25 -4.31 6.90
C GLN A 44 -7.27 -2.77 6.87
N ALA A 45 -6.64 -2.12 7.85
CA ALA A 45 -6.59 -0.66 7.92
C ALA A 45 -5.75 -0.02 6.81
N VAL A 46 -4.75 -0.73 6.28
CA VAL A 46 -3.94 -0.26 5.13
C VAL A 46 -4.44 -0.80 3.79
N TYR A 47 -5.39 -1.73 3.79
CA TYR A 47 -5.97 -2.26 2.57
C TYR A 47 -6.84 -1.21 1.92
N TRP A 48 -6.46 -0.80 0.71
CA TRP A 48 -7.25 0.08 -0.12
C TRP A 48 -7.60 -0.67 -1.39
N ASP A 49 -8.89 -0.92 -1.62
CA ASP A 49 -9.28 -1.66 -2.81
C ASP A 49 -9.05 -0.80 -4.07
N GLY A 50 -8.67 -1.47 -5.15
CA GLY A 50 -8.62 -0.83 -6.46
C GLY A 50 -10.03 -0.73 -7.04
N PRO A 51 -10.23 0.04 -8.12
CA PRO A 51 -11.52 0.00 -8.81
C PRO A 51 -11.79 -1.41 -9.37
N ASP A 52 -13.02 -1.90 -9.22
CA ASP A 52 -13.52 -3.20 -9.74
C ASP A 52 -13.50 -3.32 -11.28
N ARG A 53 -13.04 -2.28 -11.97
CA ARG A 53 -13.06 -2.15 -13.43
C ARG A 53 -11.73 -1.60 -13.95
N SER A 54 -11.32 -2.02 -15.14
CA SER A 54 -10.23 -1.38 -15.87
C SER A 54 -10.71 -0.01 -16.39
N ILE A 55 -10.06 1.07 -15.98
CA ILE A 55 -10.45 2.41 -16.40
C ILE A 55 -9.48 2.86 -17.49
N THR A 56 -10.02 3.07 -18.69
CA THR A 56 -9.21 3.32 -19.89
C THR A 56 -9.23 4.78 -20.35
N ASN A 57 -10.09 5.63 -19.77
CA ASN A 57 -10.26 7.01 -20.20
C ASN A 57 -9.96 8.02 -19.08
N VAL A 58 -8.91 8.83 -19.29
CA VAL A 58 -8.48 9.89 -18.38
C VAL A 58 -9.56 10.94 -18.16
N SER A 59 -10.41 11.23 -19.15
CA SER A 59 -11.47 12.24 -19.00
C SER A 59 -12.54 11.84 -17.98
N THR A 60 -12.67 10.54 -17.70
CA THR A 60 -13.59 10.01 -16.67
C THR A 60 -12.98 9.97 -15.27
N SER A 61 -11.75 10.47 -15.13
CA SER A 61 -11.06 10.56 -13.85
C SER A 61 -11.72 11.56 -12.92
N THR A 62 -11.57 11.29 -11.62
CA THR A 62 -12.18 12.11 -10.58
C THR A 62 -11.59 13.51 -10.58
N SER A 63 -12.45 14.51 -10.74
CA SER A 63 -12.11 15.93 -10.70
C SER A 63 -12.24 16.47 -9.28
N PRO A 64 -11.15 16.95 -8.65
CA PRO A 64 -11.23 17.64 -7.36
C PRO A 64 -12.12 18.88 -7.42
N ALA A 65 -12.20 19.56 -8.57
CA ALA A 65 -12.95 20.80 -8.73
C ALA A 65 -14.47 20.59 -8.81
N HIS A 66 -14.91 19.43 -9.30
CA HIS A 66 -16.34 19.10 -9.42
C HIS A 66 -16.86 18.23 -8.28
N THR A 67 -15.96 17.53 -7.59
CA THR A 67 -16.32 16.72 -6.42
C THR A 67 -16.79 17.62 -5.29
N THR A 68 -17.89 17.25 -4.65
CA THR A 68 -18.46 18.00 -3.51
C THR A 68 -18.57 17.10 -2.29
N PHE A 69 -18.76 17.70 -1.12
CA PHE A 69 -19.08 16.97 0.10
C PHE A 69 -20.18 17.70 0.88
N ASN A 70 -20.94 16.94 1.65
CA ASN A 70 -22.02 17.44 2.51
C ASN A 70 -21.82 16.92 3.93
N ILE A 71 -21.95 17.81 4.92
CA ILE A 71 -21.98 17.42 6.33
C ILE A 71 -23.38 16.90 6.65
N GLU A 72 -23.48 15.69 7.17
CA GLU A 72 -24.74 15.06 7.50
C GLU A 72 -25.29 15.57 8.82
N ASN A 73 -26.61 15.80 8.88
CA ASN A 73 -27.33 16.21 10.08
C ASN A 73 -26.63 17.37 10.83
N LEU A 74 -26.27 18.42 10.08
CA LEU A 74 -25.56 19.57 10.62
C LEU A 74 -26.32 20.16 11.82
N LYS A 75 -25.65 20.22 12.97
CA LYS A 75 -26.18 20.80 14.21
C LYS A 75 -25.59 22.20 14.42
N GLU A 76 -26.28 23.04 15.18
CA GLU A 76 -25.74 24.33 15.62
C GLU A 76 -24.52 24.16 16.54
N SER A 77 -24.49 23.08 17.33
CA SER A 77 -23.39 22.75 18.22
C SER A 77 -23.24 21.25 18.41
N TYR A 78 -22.02 20.85 18.79
CA TYR A 78 -21.63 19.47 19.04
C TYR A 78 -20.93 19.36 20.39
N GLN A 79 -21.01 18.20 21.03
CA GLN A 79 -20.25 17.89 22.24
C GLN A 79 -18.90 17.26 21.89
N THR A 80 -17.88 17.49 22.73
CA THR A 80 -16.60 16.80 22.59
C THR A 80 -16.81 15.29 22.74
N GLY A 81 -16.21 14.51 21.84
CA GLY A 81 -16.40 13.07 21.74
C GLY A 81 -17.57 12.64 20.87
N GLU A 82 -18.43 13.57 20.40
CA GLU A 82 -19.42 13.24 19.37
C GLU A 82 -18.78 12.94 18.02
N GLU A 83 -19.56 12.30 17.16
CA GLU A 83 -19.18 11.97 15.80
C GLU A 83 -19.82 12.93 14.80
N LEU A 84 -19.04 13.31 13.79
CA LEU A 84 -19.49 14.09 12.65
C LEU A 84 -19.35 13.23 11.39
N PHE A 85 -20.45 13.07 10.66
CA PHE A 85 -20.48 12.32 9.41
C PHE A 85 -20.51 13.28 8.21
N VAL A 86 -19.74 12.94 7.18
CA VAL A 86 -19.65 13.70 5.94
C VAL A 86 -19.73 12.73 4.78
N THR A 87 -20.56 13.03 3.78
CA THR A 87 -20.59 12.26 2.53
C THR A 87 -19.94 13.06 1.41
N VAL A 88 -18.99 12.44 0.72
CA VAL A 88 -18.32 12.95 -0.47
C VAL A 88 -18.99 12.36 -1.71
N HIS A 89 -19.26 13.18 -2.71
CA HIS A 89 -19.82 12.77 -4.00
C HIS A 89 -18.81 13.05 -5.12
N ALA A 90 -18.13 12.00 -5.57
CA ALA A 90 -17.10 12.11 -6.59
C ALA A 90 -17.71 12.38 -7.96
N LYS A 91 -17.10 13.32 -8.68
CA LYS A 91 -17.48 13.67 -10.06
C LYS A 91 -16.27 13.67 -10.97
N ASP A 92 -16.49 13.38 -12.25
CA ASP A 92 -15.45 13.47 -13.27
C ASP A 92 -15.23 14.91 -13.78
N PHE A 93 -14.33 15.06 -14.75
CA PHE A 93 -14.05 16.34 -15.39
C PHE A 93 -15.21 16.88 -16.25
N ASP A 94 -16.20 16.05 -16.58
CA ASP A 94 -17.46 16.46 -17.23
C ASP A 94 -18.56 16.82 -16.21
N SER A 95 -18.27 16.81 -14.91
CA SER A 95 -19.24 17.03 -13.81
C SER A 95 -20.31 15.93 -13.72
N LYS A 96 -20.03 14.74 -14.27
CA LYS A 96 -20.89 13.56 -14.11
C LYS A 96 -20.52 12.84 -12.83
N SER A 97 -21.55 12.39 -12.10
CA SER A 97 -21.35 11.57 -10.91
C SER A 97 -20.68 10.25 -11.26
N LYS A 98 -19.68 9.87 -10.47
CA LYS A 98 -19.07 8.53 -10.60
C LYS A 98 -20.04 7.46 -10.15
N SER A 99 -19.83 6.25 -10.66
CA SER A 99 -20.62 5.04 -10.37
C SER A 99 -19.76 3.92 -9.77
N TYR A 100 -18.57 4.26 -9.28
CA TYR A 100 -17.58 3.33 -8.74
C TYR A 100 -16.67 4.05 -7.76
N GLY A 101 -16.09 3.25 -6.86
CA GLY A 101 -15.09 3.66 -5.89
C GLY A 101 -13.64 3.60 -6.38
N GLY A 102 -12.72 3.52 -5.43
CA GLY A 102 -11.27 3.36 -5.60
C GLY A 102 -10.49 4.66 -5.51
N ASP A 103 -11.15 5.82 -5.37
CA ASP A 103 -10.46 7.11 -5.20
C ASP A 103 -9.88 7.21 -3.79
N PHE A 104 -8.61 7.62 -3.69
CA PHE A 104 -7.97 7.86 -2.41
C PHE A 104 -8.26 9.29 -1.94
N PHE A 105 -9.30 9.43 -1.12
CA PHE A 105 -9.63 10.67 -0.43
C PHE A 105 -8.98 10.75 0.95
N GLN A 106 -8.55 11.95 1.32
CA GLN A 106 -8.13 12.28 2.67
C GLN A 106 -9.03 13.39 3.21
N ALA A 107 -9.64 13.15 4.37
CA ALA A 107 -10.52 14.10 5.02
C ALA A 107 -9.91 14.56 6.35
N LYS A 108 -9.97 15.86 6.62
CA LYS A 108 -9.33 16.50 7.77
C LYS A 108 -10.33 17.41 8.48
N LEU A 109 -10.46 17.23 9.78
CA LEU A 109 -11.08 18.20 10.67
C LEU A 109 -9.96 19.05 11.27
N PHE A 110 -10.07 20.38 11.22
CA PHE A 110 -9.01 21.26 11.70
C PHE A 110 -9.51 22.63 12.15
N TRP A 111 -8.69 23.30 12.95
CA TRP A 111 -8.87 24.71 13.27
C TRP A 111 -7.53 25.43 13.22
N SER A 112 -7.38 26.35 12.26
CA SER A 112 -6.08 27.00 12.00
C SER A 112 -5.58 27.85 13.17
N LYS A 113 -6.48 28.49 13.93
CA LYS A 113 -6.08 29.38 15.03
C LYS A 113 -5.40 28.63 16.18
N THR A 114 -5.90 27.45 16.53
CA THR A 114 -5.33 26.61 17.61
C THR A 114 -4.36 25.56 17.09
N LYS A 115 -4.20 25.43 15.77
CA LYS A 115 -3.42 24.36 15.12
C LYS A 115 -3.88 22.96 15.51
N ALA A 116 -5.14 22.81 15.93
CA ALA A 116 -5.74 21.52 16.20
C ALA A 116 -6.16 20.84 14.89
N SER A 117 -5.90 19.54 14.76
CA SER A 117 -6.45 18.76 13.66
C SER A 117 -6.45 17.26 13.89
N VAL A 118 -7.39 16.57 13.25
CA VAL A 118 -7.49 15.11 13.19
C VAL A 118 -7.90 14.67 11.78
N PHE A 119 -7.46 13.48 11.36
CA PHE A 119 -7.93 12.87 10.12
C PHE A 119 -9.22 12.08 10.36
N GLY A 120 -10.13 12.15 9.39
CA GLY A 120 -11.35 11.35 9.39
C GLY A 120 -11.08 9.95 8.85
N GLU A 121 -11.89 9.00 9.32
CA GLU A 121 -11.98 7.67 8.74
C GLU A 121 -12.80 7.77 7.45
N VAL A 122 -12.20 7.39 6.32
CA VAL A 122 -12.86 7.43 5.00
C VAL A 122 -13.20 6.01 4.58
N VAL A 123 -14.47 5.77 4.25
CA VAL A 123 -14.98 4.50 3.75
C VAL A 123 -15.56 4.70 2.36
N ASP A 124 -15.07 3.90 1.42
CA ASP A 124 -15.59 3.86 0.06
C ASP A 124 -16.91 3.08 0.00
N LEU A 125 -17.96 3.71 -0.52
CA LEU A 125 -19.28 3.09 -0.68
C LEU A 125 -19.45 2.37 -2.02
N LEU A 126 -18.38 2.31 -2.83
CA LEU A 126 -18.25 1.60 -4.10
C LEU A 126 -19.20 2.08 -5.21
N ASN A 127 -19.89 3.21 -4.99
CA ASN A 127 -20.88 3.76 -5.91
C ASN A 127 -20.53 5.18 -6.39
N GLY A 128 -19.29 5.62 -6.17
CA GLY A 128 -18.84 7.00 -6.44
C GLY A 128 -19.08 7.97 -5.30
N SER A 129 -19.59 7.49 -4.16
CA SER A 129 -19.66 8.26 -2.91
C SER A 129 -18.80 7.63 -1.82
N TYR A 130 -18.35 8.46 -0.89
CA TYR A 130 -17.48 8.05 0.21
C TYR A 130 -18.06 8.62 1.51
N SER A 131 -18.17 7.79 2.55
CA SER A 131 -18.51 8.27 3.89
C SER A 131 -17.25 8.61 4.67
N VAL A 132 -17.34 9.67 5.46
CA VAL A 132 -16.26 10.13 6.32
C VAL A 132 -16.79 10.28 7.73
N ARG A 133 -16.08 9.69 8.69
CA ARG A 133 -16.38 9.78 10.11
C ARG A 133 -15.27 10.53 10.84
N PHE A 134 -15.64 11.59 11.54
CA PHE A 134 -14.74 12.33 12.44
C PHE A 134 -15.18 12.15 13.89
N LEU A 135 -14.22 11.87 14.77
CA LEU A 135 -14.40 12.05 16.21
C LEU A 135 -14.03 13.49 16.57
N LEU A 136 -14.91 14.22 17.24
CA LEU A 136 -14.71 15.63 17.63
C LEU A 136 -13.85 15.71 18.91
N PRO A 137 -12.54 16.00 18.83
CA PRO A 137 -11.62 15.79 19.96
C PRO A 137 -11.42 17.02 20.84
N TRP A 138 -11.90 18.20 20.44
CA TRP A 138 -11.66 19.45 21.15
C TRP A 138 -12.91 20.33 21.24
N VAL A 139 -12.90 21.24 22.22
CA VAL A 139 -13.90 22.31 22.37
C VAL A 139 -13.49 23.50 21.50
N GLY A 140 -14.46 24.05 20.75
CA GLY A 140 -14.29 25.27 19.96
C GLY A 140 -14.71 25.07 18.51
N GLU A 141 -14.26 25.97 17.65
CA GLU A 141 -14.55 25.91 16.22
C GLU A 141 -13.73 24.81 15.52
N ALA A 142 -14.29 24.28 14.44
CA ALA A 142 -13.65 23.32 13.57
C ALA A 142 -14.13 23.52 12.12
N GLN A 143 -13.27 23.17 11.18
CA GLN A 143 -13.52 23.19 9.75
C GLN A 143 -13.22 21.82 9.16
N VAL A 144 -14.02 21.42 8.17
CA VAL A 144 -13.80 20.18 7.41
C VAL A 144 -13.14 20.53 6.08
N ALA A 145 -12.10 19.80 5.73
CA ALA A 145 -11.52 19.79 4.39
C ALA A 145 -11.43 18.36 3.88
N VAL A 146 -11.81 18.16 2.63
CA VAL A 146 -11.64 16.89 1.90
C VAL A 146 -10.71 17.15 0.73
N ARG A 147 -9.73 16.26 0.53
CA ARG A 147 -8.77 16.31 -0.56
C ARG A 147 -8.76 14.99 -1.31
N LEU A 148 -8.86 15.07 -2.63
CA LEU A 148 -8.53 13.94 -3.49
C LEU A 148 -7.00 13.85 -3.58
N ILE A 149 -6.42 12.74 -3.11
CA ILE A 149 -4.99 12.48 -3.21
C ILE A 149 -4.69 11.80 -4.55
N HIS A 150 -5.40 10.72 -4.84
CA HIS A 150 -5.32 10.01 -6.12
C HIS A 150 -6.72 9.60 -6.55
N SER A 151 -7.04 9.79 -7.84
CA SER A 151 -8.25 9.19 -8.40
C SER A 151 -8.08 7.67 -8.52
N SER A 152 -9.20 6.95 -8.61
CA SER A 152 -9.25 5.51 -8.84
C SER A 152 -8.43 5.06 -10.06
N GLU A 153 -8.37 5.89 -11.10
CA GLU A 153 -7.53 5.67 -12.29
C GLU A 153 -6.03 5.73 -11.94
N ALA A 154 -5.62 6.76 -11.20
CA ALA A 154 -4.25 6.89 -10.74
C ALA A 154 -3.87 5.76 -9.78
N VAL A 155 -4.78 5.39 -8.87
CA VAL A 155 -4.59 4.24 -7.95
C VAL A 155 -4.40 2.95 -8.75
N GLN A 156 -5.20 2.71 -9.79
CA GLN A 156 -5.05 1.52 -10.65
C GLN A 156 -3.70 1.49 -11.36
N VAL A 157 -3.24 2.62 -11.91
CA VAL A 157 -1.91 2.72 -12.56
C VAL A 157 -0.78 2.51 -11.55
N LEU A 158 -0.86 3.13 -10.37
CA LEU A 158 0.13 2.96 -9.30
C LEU A 158 0.17 1.52 -8.78
N LYS A 159 -0.99 0.90 -8.57
CA LYS A 159 -1.12 -0.51 -8.18
C LYS A 159 -0.52 -1.42 -9.25
N HIS A 160 -0.84 -1.20 -10.51
CA HIS A 160 -0.25 -1.96 -11.61
C HIS A 160 1.28 -1.83 -11.63
N HIS A 161 1.84 -0.62 -11.54
CA HIS A 161 3.29 -0.42 -11.49
C HIS A 161 3.94 -1.07 -10.28
N ARG A 162 3.31 -0.99 -9.11
CA ARG A 162 3.79 -1.68 -7.90
C ARG A 162 3.82 -3.19 -8.11
N ASP A 163 2.80 -3.74 -8.76
CA ASP A 163 2.64 -5.19 -8.89
C ASP A 163 3.41 -5.78 -10.08
N THR A 164 3.73 -5.01 -11.14
CA THR A 164 4.40 -5.51 -12.36
C THR A 164 5.81 -4.97 -12.62
N ASP A 165 6.16 -3.82 -12.06
CA ASP A 165 7.48 -3.16 -12.20
C ASP A 165 8.10 -2.89 -10.83
N SER A 166 7.86 -3.76 -9.85
CA SER A 166 8.48 -3.66 -8.52
C SER A 166 10.01 -3.75 -8.56
N ASP A 167 10.61 -4.31 -9.63
CA ASP A 167 12.05 -4.31 -9.83
C ASP A 167 12.61 -3.00 -10.41
N ARG A 168 11.79 -1.94 -10.44
CA ARG A 168 12.19 -0.60 -10.83
C ARG A 168 13.36 -0.08 -10.00
N VAL A 169 13.42 -0.40 -8.71
CA VAL A 169 14.66 -0.22 -7.93
C VAL A 169 15.45 -1.50 -8.06
N TYR A 170 16.67 -1.42 -8.56
CA TYR A 170 17.57 -2.56 -8.58
C TYR A 170 18.73 -2.33 -7.60
N PHE A 171 19.24 -3.43 -7.09
CA PHE A 171 20.34 -3.46 -6.11
C PHE A 171 21.55 -4.16 -6.72
N TYR A 172 22.71 -3.93 -6.13
CA TYR A 172 23.92 -4.70 -6.38
C TYR A 172 24.25 -5.54 -5.15
N GLY A 173 24.69 -6.77 -5.39
CA GLY A 173 25.38 -7.61 -4.41
C GLY A 173 26.86 -7.61 -4.71
N PHE A 174 27.67 -7.38 -3.68
CA PHE A 174 29.12 -7.35 -3.77
C PHE A 174 29.70 -8.62 -3.18
N TYR A 175 30.58 -9.26 -3.94
CA TYR A 175 31.20 -10.54 -3.64
C TYR A 175 32.70 -10.36 -3.61
N GLU A 176 33.34 -10.94 -2.60
CA GLU A 176 34.79 -10.87 -2.46
C GLU A 176 35.35 -12.24 -2.10
N GLY A 177 36.48 -12.60 -2.70
CA GLY A 177 37.12 -13.87 -2.43
C GLY A 177 38.53 -13.99 -3.02
N PRO A 178 39.20 -15.11 -2.75
CA PRO A 178 40.53 -15.36 -3.29
C PRO A 178 40.47 -15.59 -4.80
N GLY A 179 41.37 -14.94 -5.52
CA GLY A 179 41.60 -15.08 -6.95
C GLY A 179 42.87 -15.87 -7.30
N PRO A 180 43.10 -16.12 -8.59
CA PRO A 180 44.36 -16.69 -9.05
C PRO A 180 45.55 -15.82 -8.62
N ASN A 181 46.69 -16.46 -8.33
CA ASN A 181 47.94 -15.79 -7.93
C ASN A 181 47.85 -14.90 -6.67
N LYS A 182 47.09 -15.33 -5.64
CA LYS A 182 46.90 -14.60 -4.36
C LYS A 182 46.30 -13.18 -4.52
N THR A 183 45.60 -12.93 -5.62
CA THR A 183 44.84 -11.69 -5.80
C THR A 183 43.50 -11.77 -5.06
N ARG A 184 42.90 -10.62 -4.76
CA ARG A 184 41.53 -10.53 -4.24
C ARG A 184 40.61 -10.20 -5.40
N LEU A 185 39.64 -11.07 -5.67
CA LEU A 185 38.59 -10.81 -6.64
C LEU A 185 37.45 -10.08 -5.96
N SER A 186 36.90 -9.10 -6.68
CA SER A 186 35.68 -8.41 -6.31
C SER A 186 34.74 -8.42 -7.51
N GLU A 187 33.52 -8.90 -7.31
CA GLU A 187 32.48 -8.91 -8.34
C GLU A 187 31.22 -8.22 -7.79
N ALA A 188 30.62 -7.36 -8.62
CA ALA A 188 29.32 -6.78 -8.35
C ALA A 188 28.32 -7.36 -9.36
N VAL A 189 27.22 -7.92 -8.83
CA VAL A 189 26.16 -8.53 -9.63
C VAL A 189 24.82 -7.93 -9.24
N MET A 190 23.88 -7.94 -10.18
CA MET A 190 22.56 -7.39 -9.95
C MET A 190 21.76 -8.29 -9.01
N CYS A 191 21.05 -7.66 -8.07
CA CYS A 191 20.21 -8.31 -7.08
C CYS A 191 18.87 -7.58 -6.91
N ASN A 192 17.87 -8.29 -6.41
CA ASN A 192 16.66 -7.68 -5.88
C ASN A 192 15.99 -8.58 -4.83
N VAL A 193 15.09 -8.00 -4.04
CA VAL A 193 14.16 -8.76 -3.18
C VAL A 193 13.21 -9.54 -4.08
N LYS A 194 12.98 -10.82 -3.81
CA LYS A 194 12.04 -11.72 -4.50
C LYS A 194 10.68 -11.63 -3.83
N TRP A 195 9.68 -11.22 -4.61
CA TRP A 195 8.26 -11.21 -4.25
C TRP A 195 7.44 -11.78 -5.41
N ASP A 196 6.21 -12.19 -5.15
CA ASP A 196 5.29 -12.69 -6.17
C ASP A 196 5.12 -11.69 -7.32
N LYS A 197 5.40 -12.12 -8.56
CA LYS A 197 5.26 -11.31 -9.79
C LYS A 197 6.15 -10.08 -9.88
N ASN A 198 7.24 -10.04 -9.13
CA ASN A 198 8.06 -8.83 -9.04
C ASN A 198 8.97 -8.53 -10.25
N GLY A 199 8.76 -9.17 -11.40
CA GLY A 199 9.56 -9.00 -12.61
C GLY A 199 10.95 -9.65 -12.59
N LEU A 200 11.36 -10.32 -11.49
CA LEU A 200 12.62 -11.08 -11.43
C LEU A 200 12.66 -12.31 -12.33
N GLU A 201 11.54 -12.69 -12.92
CA GLU A 201 11.47 -13.74 -13.94
C GLU A 201 12.39 -13.45 -15.15
N HIS A 202 12.69 -12.18 -15.42
CA HIS A 202 13.68 -11.79 -16.44
C HIS A 202 15.15 -12.05 -16.03
N MET A 203 15.45 -12.29 -14.75
CA MET A 203 16.81 -12.65 -14.31
C MET A 203 17.16 -14.12 -14.57
N GLY A 204 16.20 -14.93 -15.05
CA GLY A 204 16.37 -16.35 -15.38
C GLY A 204 15.87 -17.29 -14.27
N THR A 205 15.88 -18.59 -14.57
CA THR A 205 15.53 -19.67 -13.63
C THR A 205 16.69 -20.65 -13.46
N GLY A 206 16.74 -21.38 -12.34
CA GLY A 206 17.76 -22.40 -12.07
C GLY A 206 19.13 -21.84 -11.69
N ASP A 207 20.20 -22.36 -12.31
CA ASP A 207 21.61 -22.09 -11.98
C ASP A 207 22.08 -20.64 -12.24
N CYS A 208 21.20 -19.78 -12.76
CA CYS A 208 21.49 -18.37 -13.00
C CYS A 208 21.83 -17.57 -11.75
N CYS A 209 21.37 -18.03 -10.58
CA CYS A 209 21.05 -17.12 -9.50
C CYS A 209 21.43 -17.66 -8.12
N CYS A 210 21.83 -16.75 -7.24
CA CYS A 210 22.05 -16.99 -5.82
C CYS A 210 20.84 -16.47 -5.02
N GLU A 211 20.26 -17.30 -4.16
CA GLU A 211 19.16 -16.90 -3.27
C GLU A 211 19.62 -16.86 -1.82
N TYR A 212 19.23 -15.80 -1.11
CA TYR A 212 19.53 -15.59 0.30
C TYR A 212 18.25 -15.28 1.04
N LYS A 213 17.75 -16.24 1.81
CA LYS A 213 16.60 -16.05 2.70
C LYS A 213 17.06 -15.33 3.96
N ASP A 214 16.47 -14.19 4.27
CA ASP A 214 16.65 -13.57 5.59
C ASP A 214 15.95 -14.44 6.63
N PRO A 215 16.64 -14.91 7.68
CA PRO A 215 16.05 -15.82 8.65
C PRO A 215 14.99 -15.17 9.54
N ARG A 216 14.90 -13.84 9.59
CA ARG A 216 13.93 -13.10 10.39
C ARG A 216 12.71 -12.69 9.58
N THR A 217 12.91 -12.06 8.43
CA THR A 217 11.80 -11.57 7.60
C THR A 217 11.27 -12.61 6.62
N GLU A 218 12.01 -13.71 6.44
CA GLU A 218 11.80 -14.71 5.38
C GLU A 218 11.87 -14.19 3.95
N GLU A 219 12.18 -12.91 3.78
CA GLU A 219 12.38 -12.30 2.48
C GLU A 219 13.56 -12.95 1.77
N ILE A 220 13.35 -13.32 0.51
CA ILE A 220 14.38 -13.96 -0.28
C ILE A 220 15.02 -12.88 -1.16
N TRP A 221 16.32 -12.67 -1.01
CA TRP A 221 17.10 -11.86 -1.93
C TRP A 221 17.64 -12.73 -3.05
N ARG A 222 17.36 -12.37 -4.30
CA ARG A 222 17.88 -13.07 -5.48
C ARG A 222 18.92 -12.20 -6.18
N CYS A 223 20.10 -12.75 -6.40
CA CYS A 223 21.20 -12.15 -7.13
C CYS A 223 21.52 -12.98 -8.37
N GLN A 224 22.01 -12.35 -9.44
CA GLN A 224 22.72 -13.07 -10.50
C GLN A 224 23.95 -13.79 -9.90
N ARG A 225 24.30 -14.94 -10.46
CA ARG A 225 25.49 -15.68 -10.04
C ARG A 225 26.76 -14.94 -10.49
N PRO A 226 27.72 -14.66 -9.59
CA PRO A 226 29.03 -14.14 -9.99
C PRO A 226 29.73 -15.10 -10.96
N LYS A 227 30.58 -14.58 -11.83
CA LYS A 227 31.24 -15.38 -12.87
C LYS A 227 32.34 -16.26 -12.28
N SER A 228 33.05 -15.77 -11.26
CA SER A 228 34.23 -16.41 -10.71
C SER A 228 34.10 -16.76 -9.23
N LEU A 229 33.26 -16.04 -8.48
CA LEU A 229 33.05 -16.24 -7.06
C LEU A 229 31.81 -17.08 -6.74
N PRO A 230 31.84 -17.90 -5.67
CA PRO A 230 30.66 -18.64 -5.22
C PRO A 230 29.62 -17.71 -4.56
N CYS A 231 28.36 -18.14 -4.51
CA CYS A 231 27.30 -17.39 -3.84
C CYS A 231 27.62 -17.09 -2.34
N SER A 232 28.33 -18.00 -1.67
CA SER A 232 28.73 -17.80 -0.27
C SER A 232 29.71 -16.64 -0.06
N ALA A 233 30.32 -16.10 -1.11
CA ALA A 233 31.27 -14.99 -1.05
C ALA A 233 30.61 -13.60 -0.97
N ARG A 234 29.28 -13.53 -0.83
CA ARG A 234 28.56 -12.25 -0.69
C ARG A 234 28.96 -11.55 0.60
N VAL A 235 29.36 -10.28 0.50
CA VAL A 235 29.78 -9.46 1.65
C VAL A 235 28.69 -8.48 2.05
N TYR A 236 28.17 -7.72 1.09
CA TYR A 236 27.11 -6.74 1.33
C TYR A 236 26.30 -6.50 0.05
N HIS A 237 25.25 -5.69 0.18
CA HIS A 237 24.49 -5.18 -0.96
C HIS A 237 24.34 -3.66 -0.84
N SER A 238 24.10 -2.98 -1.96
CA SER A 238 23.75 -1.57 -1.97
C SER A 238 22.67 -1.31 -3.02
N MET A 239 21.97 -0.19 -2.87
CA MET A 239 21.12 0.32 -3.94
C MET A 239 21.97 0.58 -5.19
N GLY A 240 21.51 0.09 -6.33
CA GLY A 240 22.15 0.34 -7.62
C GLY A 240 21.55 1.56 -8.32
N GLY A 241 20.22 1.64 -8.37
CA GLY A 241 19.52 2.79 -8.93
C GLY A 241 18.08 2.49 -9.33
N TYR A 242 17.54 3.36 -10.18
CA TYR A 242 16.22 3.21 -10.77
C TYR A 242 16.32 2.78 -12.23
N ARG A 243 15.53 1.80 -12.63
CA ARG A 243 15.28 1.47 -14.03
C ARG A 243 14.23 2.45 -14.56
N ASN A 244 14.55 3.14 -15.64
CA ASN A 244 13.56 3.94 -16.36
C ASN A 244 12.79 3.02 -17.31
N ARG A 245 11.72 2.38 -16.81
CA ARG A 245 10.74 1.68 -17.65
C ARG A 245 9.49 2.52 -17.90
N PHE A 246 9.63 3.84 -18.03
CA PHE A 246 8.55 4.69 -18.51
C PHE A 246 8.23 4.36 -19.97
N ARG A 247 7.44 3.30 -20.21
CA ARG A 247 6.66 3.14 -21.43
C ARG A 247 5.29 3.77 -21.19
N VAL A 248 5.29 5.09 -21.08
CA VAL A 248 4.05 5.85 -20.96
C VAL A 248 3.90 6.65 -22.25
N ASN A 249 3.19 6.06 -23.21
CA ASN A 249 2.52 6.80 -24.28
C ASN A 249 1.25 7.47 -23.71
N PHE A 250 1.39 8.18 -22.60
CA PHE A 250 0.37 9.10 -22.10
C PHE A 250 1.04 10.44 -21.89
N SER A 251 0.79 11.32 -22.84
CA SER A 251 0.96 12.76 -22.69
C SER A 251 0.07 13.25 -21.56
N LEU A 252 0.60 13.26 -20.34
CA LEU A 252 0.09 14.12 -19.28
C LEU A 252 0.74 15.49 -19.47
N GLU A 253 0.09 16.36 -20.23
CA GLU A 253 0.35 17.79 -20.14
C GLU A 253 -0.13 18.27 -18.77
N SER A 254 0.79 18.29 -17.79
CA SER A 254 0.59 19.05 -16.57
C SER A 254 0.90 20.52 -16.88
N THR A 255 -0.11 21.27 -17.30
CA THR A 255 -0.04 22.74 -17.30
C THR A 255 -0.12 23.20 -15.85
N VAL A 256 1.05 23.34 -15.21
CA VAL A 256 1.19 24.09 -13.96
C VAL A 256 1.16 25.56 -14.33
N ASN A 257 -0.02 26.19 -14.29
CA ASN A 257 -0.10 27.65 -14.26
C ASN A 257 0.21 28.13 -12.84
N LYS A 258 1.17 29.05 -12.77
CA LYS A 258 1.59 29.80 -11.58
C LYS A 258 0.46 30.64 -11.00
#